data_AF-A0A963G6D3-F1
#
_entry.id   AF-A0A963G6D3-F1
#
_cell.length_a   1.000
_cell.length_b   1.000
_cell.length_c   1.000
_cell.angle_alpha   90.00
_cell.angle_beta   90.00
_cell.angle_gamma   90.00
#
_symmetry.space_group_name_H-M   'P 1'
#
loop_
_entity.id
_entity.type
_entity.pdbx_description
1 polymer ?
#
loop_
_entity_poly.entity_id
_entity_poly.type
_entity_poly.pdbx_seq_one_letter_code
_entity_poly.pdbx_strand_id
1 'polypeptide(L)'
;MIKTLLLIVFLTLPHTSMAADLANGERINKNCALCHGSYGQGASGRLSPRLAGLPEYYLRKSIADYISGKRINPTMMKTSGLAQMSQQDIDDVTAYLSSLKIARDQRFNILQIVQGNPKNGEELYMDDCKTCHAQDGLGKEKKDSPPLAGQHPEYLFQSIQMFKGKVREHADDPDDETFTDYTNQEVLDMLAFAATLDDTLIVPGERFMPPRLMAARPPEPMPPRPAPGGGLRITDITQTVAQMELKPGVTREDAVQAMLSKAVELNLKLVGSQEVSKELESRGVETPFLAIYQFCNPMDARTMIINNPIFASYMPCRISLVEDAQGKLWLMMLNLDMLINSQLLPPEVVATAIRVNQQMLDIMVAGATGEF
;
A
#
# COMPACT_ATOMS: atom_id res chain seq x y z
N MET A 1 29.88 10.68 68.60
CA MET A 1 28.60 10.33 67.94
C MET A 1 28.74 10.69 66.45
N ILE A 2 29.17 9.74 65.62
CA ILE A 2 29.36 9.95 64.17
C ILE A 2 28.05 9.53 63.49
N LYS A 3 27.37 10.50 62.85
CA LYS A 3 26.15 10.26 62.07
C LYS A 3 26.56 9.72 60.69
N THR A 4 26.26 8.45 60.44
CA THR A 4 26.44 7.79 59.15
C THR A 4 25.43 8.35 58.14
N LEU A 5 25.93 9.07 57.14
CA LEU A 5 25.15 9.58 56.01
C LEU A 5 25.05 8.45 54.96
N LEU A 6 23.87 7.84 54.80
CA LEU A 6 23.59 6.89 53.73
C LEU A 6 23.43 7.65 52.41
N LEU A 7 24.45 7.57 51.54
CA LEU A 7 24.40 8.08 50.18
C LEU A 7 23.66 7.04 49.31
N ILE A 8 22.39 7.29 48.98
CA ILE A 8 21.64 6.48 48.00
C ILE A 8 22.14 6.85 46.61
N VAL A 9 22.98 5.99 46.05
CA VAL A 9 23.41 6.06 44.65
C VAL A 9 22.24 5.59 43.78
N PHE A 10 21.54 6.53 43.14
CA PHE A 10 20.60 6.22 42.06
C PHE A 10 21.41 5.70 40.86
N LEU A 11 21.39 4.38 40.67
CA LEU A 11 21.97 3.73 39.50
C LEU A 11 21.10 4.08 38.28
N THR A 12 21.47 5.11 37.53
CA THR A 12 20.83 5.43 36.25
C THR A 12 21.21 4.36 35.24
N LEU A 13 20.34 3.36 35.07
CA LEU A 13 20.45 2.39 33.97
C LEU A 13 20.39 3.18 32.65
N PRO A 14 21.44 3.13 31.80
CA PRO A 14 21.38 3.78 30.51
C PRO A 14 20.25 3.13 29.70
N HIS A 15 19.23 3.92 29.35
CA HIS A 15 18.28 3.51 28.33
C HIS A 15 19.04 3.43 27.01
N THR A 16 19.45 2.23 26.63
CA THR A 16 19.92 1.94 25.28
C THR A 16 18.72 2.14 24.35
N SER A 17 18.59 3.33 23.77
CA SER A 17 17.79 3.50 22.56
C SER A 17 18.38 2.56 21.52
N MET A 18 17.64 1.51 21.17
CA MET A 18 18.06 0.61 20.11
C MET A 18 17.94 1.39 18.80
N ALA A 19 19.01 1.42 18.01
CA ALA A 19 18.97 2.01 16.68
C ALA A 19 17.93 1.29 15.81
N ALA A 20 17.27 2.03 14.92
CA ALA A 20 16.26 1.47 14.03
C ALA A 20 16.83 0.36 13.13
N ASP A 21 16.12 -0.77 13.05
CA ASP A 21 16.43 -1.90 12.18
C ASP A 21 15.68 -1.75 10.85
N LEU A 22 16.38 -1.24 9.84
CA LEU A 22 15.82 -1.02 8.51
C LEU A 22 15.29 -2.33 7.89
N ALA A 23 15.91 -3.49 8.16
CA ALA A 23 15.46 -4.77 7.60
C ALA A 23 14.14 -5.21 8.23
N ASN A 24 13.96 -4.97 9.54
CA ASN A 24 12.67 -5.15 10.18
C ASN A 24 11.64 -4.14 9.63
N GLY A 25 12.04 -2.89 9.41
CA GLY A 25 11.22 -1.87 8.79
C GLY A 25 10.73 -2.24 7.39
N GLU A 26 11.60 -2.79 6.55
CA GLU A 26 11.24 -3.33 5.23
C GLU A 26 10.20 -4.45 5.34
N ARG A 27 10.42 -5.38 6.28
CA ARG A 27 9.49 -6.47 6.56
C ARG A 27 8.11 -5.95 6.98
N ILE A 28 8.05 -4.96 7.87
CA ILE A 28 6.80 -4.36 8.32
C ILE A 28 6.11 -3.60 7.19
N ASN A 29 6.87 -2.88 6.36
CA ASN A 29 6.34 -2.13 5.22
C ASN A 29 5.56 -3.02 4.23
N LYS A 30 5.83 -4.34 4.20
CA LYS A 30 5.03 -5.29 3.38
C LYS A 30 3.53 -5.25 3.74
N ASN A 31 3.18 -4.96 4.99
CA ASN A 31 1.78 -4.79 5.40
C ASN A 31 1.19 -3.48 4.87
N CYS A 32 2.01 -2.43 4.78
CA CYS A 32 1.64 -1.12 4.26
C CYS A 32 1.52 -1.12 2.73
N ALA A 33 2.28 -2.00 2.07
CA ALA A 33 2.44 -2.05 0.63
C ALA A 33 1.15 -2.35 -0.15
N LEU A 34 0.18 -2.99 0.49
CA LEU A 34 -1.13 -3.27 -0.12
C LEU A 34 -1.83 -1.98 -0.61
N CYS A 35 -1.70 -0.89 0.14
CA CYS A 35 -2.30 0.39 -0.20
C CYS A 35 -1.25 1.39 -0.72
N HIS A 36 -0.06 1.42 -0.11
CA HIS A 36 0.95 2.44 -0.41
C HIS A 36 1.98 2.00 -1.46
N GLY A 37 1.86 0.80 -2.03
CA GLY A 37 2.82 0.23 -2.98
C GLY A 37 4.05 -0.37 -2.30
N SER A 38 4.78 -1.23 -3.02
CA SER A 38 5.88 -2.06 -2.49
C SER A 38 6.97 -1.27 -1.76
N TYR A 39 7.19 -0.02 -2.15
CA TYR A 39 8.19 0.88 -1.59
C TYR A 39 7.53 2.12 -0.97
N GLY A 40 6.23 2.12 -0.70
CA GLY A 40 5.54 3.30 -0.19
C GLY A 40 5.43 4.42 -1.23
N GLN A 41 5.47 4.13 -2.53
CA GLN A 41 5.38 5.12 -3.61
C GLN A 41 3.99 5.78 -3.75
N GLY A 42 2.97 5.23 -3.10
CA GLY A 42 1.58 5.61 -3.26
C GLY A 42 1.00 5.20 -4.61
N ALA A 43 -0.27 5.50 -4.81
CA ALA A 43 -0.94 5.28 -6.09
C ALA A 43 -1.97 6.38 -6.33
N SER A 44 -1.84 7.07 -7.45
CA SER A 44 -2.80 8.08 -7.90
C SER A 44 -4.14 7.41 -8.23
N GLY A 45 -5.25 8.06 -7.86
CA GLY A 45 -6.60 7.50 -7.99
C GLY A 45 -7.07 6.60 -6.82
N ARG A 46 -6.17 6.10 -5.96
CA ARG A 46 -6.54 5.35 -4.73
C ARG A 46 -6.45 6.18 -3.44
N LEU A 47 -6.22 7.50 -3.55
CA LEU A 47 -5.97 8.42 -2.43
C LEU A 47 -4.92 7.89 -1.43
N SER A 48 -4.03 7.00 -1.89
CA SER A 48 -3.02 6.35 -1.07
C SER A 48 -1.73 7.16 -1.17
N PRO A 49 -1.33 7.88 -0.11
CA PRO A 49 -0.21 8.80 -0.18
C PRO A 49 1.11 8.08 -0.39
N ARG A 50 2.05 8.78 -1.02
CA ARG A 50 3.48 8.44 -0.96
C ARG A 50 3.95 8.54 0.49
N LEU A 51 4.55 7.46 0.98
CA LEU A 51 5.21 7.38 2.28
C LEU A 51 6.75 7.39 2.14
N ALA A 52 7.26 6.85 1.03
CA ALA A 52 8.70 6.81 0.79
C ALA A 52 9.31 8.20 0.72
N GLY A 53 10.43 8.38 1.41
CA GLY A 53 11.16 9.64 1.49
C GLY A 53 10.52 10.69 2.40
N LEU A 54 9.35 10.41 3.02
CA LEU A 54 8.82 11.30 4.04
C LEU A 54 9.73 11.29 5.27
N PRO A 55 9.93 12.44 5.93
CA PRO A 55 10.71 12.52 7.15
C PRO A 55 10.16 11.62 8.24
N GLU A 56 11.05 10.96 8.98
CA GLU A 56 10.65 10.05 10.06
C GLU A 56 9.78 10.73 11.12
N TYR A 57 10.04 12.00 11.47
CA TYR A 57 9.24 12.75 12.45
C TYR A 57 7.76 12.81 12.02
N TYR A 58 7.51 13.05 10.74
CA TYR A 58 6.17 13.18 10.20
C TYR A 58 5.47 11.83 10.11
N LEU A 59 6.19 10.77 9.73
CA LEU A 59 5.65 9.42 9.69
C LEU A 59 5.28 8.94 11.10
N ARG A 60 6.18 9.13 12.09
CA ARG A 60 5.91 8.81 13.50
C ARG A 60 4.72 9.58 14.05
N LYS A 61 4.67 10.90 13.83
CA LYS A 61 3.53 11.72 14.23
C LYS A 61 2.24 11.24 13.59
N SER A 62 2.24 10.98 12.28
CA SER A 62 1.06 10.50 11.56
C SER A 62 0.54 9.17 12.12
N ILE A 63 1.43 8.22 12.41
CA ILE A 63 1.08 6.94 13.03
C ILE A 63 0.47 7.16 14.42
N ALA A 64 1.09 8.00 15.25
CA ALA A 64 0.56 8.34 16.58
C ALA A 64 -0.82 9.02 16.51
N ASP A 65 -1.01 9.94 15.55
CA ASP A 65 -2.30 10.61 15.33
C ASP A 65 -3.38 9.61 14.89
N TYR A 66 -3.02 8.60 14.09
CA TYR A 66 -3.94 7.52 13.72
C TYR A 66 -4.29 6.61 14.90
N ILE A 67 -3.31 6.19 15.70
CA ILE A 67 -3.50 5.33 16.87
C ILE A 67 -4.35 6.03 17.94
N SER A 68 -4.10 7.33 18.19
CA SER A 68 -4.85 8.12 19.16
C SER A 68 -6.26 8.50 18.69
N GLY A 69 -6.54 8.37 17.39
CA GLY A 69 -7.79 8.80 16.78
C GLY A 69 -7.85 10.29 16.43
N LYS A 70 -6.77 11.06 16.68
CA LYS A 70 -6.65 12.46 16.22
C LYS A 70 -6.76 12.57 14.70
N ARG A 71 -6.26 11.56 13.98
CA ARG A 71 -6.43 11.40 12.54
C ARG A 71 -7.30 10.18 12.26
N ILE A 72 -8.49 10.41 11.72
CA ILE A 72 -9.48 9.35 11.55
C ILE A 72 -9.37 8.76 10.13
N ASN A 73 -9.03 7.47 10.04
CA ASN A 73 -9.23 6.67 8.83
C ASN A 73 -9.46 5.20 9.23
N PRO A 74 -10.73 4.74 9.29
CA PRO A 74 -11.05 3.39 9.73
C PRO A 74 -10.43 2.29 8.87
N THR A 75 -10.34 2.51 7.56
CA THR A 75 -9.72 1.55 6.63
C THR A 75 -8.24 1.39 6.98
N MET A 76 -7.50 2.50 7.08
CA MET A 76 -6.09 2.49 7.42
C MET A 76 -5.87 1.79 8.77
N MET A 77 -6.64 2.15 9.81
CA MET A 77 -6.48 1.52 11.14
C MET A 77 -6.78 0.02 11.14
N LYS A 78 -7.76 -0.44 10.36
CA LYS A 78 -8.13 -1.87 10.30
C LYS A 78 -7.16 -2.70 9.49
N THR A 79 -6.59 -2.16 8.41
CA THR A 79 -5.78 -2.95 7.46
C THR A 79 -4.27 -2.88 7.73
N SER A 80 -3.79 -1.86 8.45
CA SER A 80 -2.35 -1.64 8.66
C SER A 80 -1.75 -2.40 9.85
N GLY A 81 -2.56 -2.76 10.85
CA GLY A 81 -2.09 -3.35 12.10
C GLY A 81 -1.36 -2.37 13.04
N LEU A 82 -1.49 -1.05 12.82
CA LEU A 82 -0.78 -0.04 13.63
C LEU A 82 -1.08 -0.13 15.13
N ALA A 83 -2.31 -0.48 15.51
CA ALA A 83 -2.72 -0.57 16.91
C ALA A 83 -2.00 -1.69 17.69
N GLN A 84 -1.35 -2.62 16.99
CA GLN A 84 -0.65 -3.77 17.56
C GLN A 84 0.89 -3.64 17.46
N MET A 85 1.41 -2.56 16.86
CA MET A 85 2.84 -2.36 16.68
C MET A 85 3.50 -1.88 17.97
N SER A 86 4.71 -2.37 18.24
CA SER A 86 5.56 -1.80 19.28
C SER A 86 6.13 -0.44 18.84
N GLN A 87 6.63 0.35 19.80
CA GLN A 87 7.33 1.60 19.44
C GLN A 87 8.55 1.33 18.55
N GLN A 88 9.27 0.22 18.79
CA GLN A 88 10.41 -0.17 17.96
C GLN A 88 9.98 -0.51 16.52
N ASP A 89 8.86 -1.21 16.33
CA ASP A 89 8.33 -1.50 15.00
C ASP A 89 7.99 -0.22 14.23
N ILE A 90 7.42 0.77 14.93
CA ILE A 90 7.14 2.10 14.36
C ILE A 90 8.45 2.81 13.99
N ASP A 91 9.44 2.80 14.87
CA ASP A 91 10.74 3.43 14.60
C ASP A 91 11.44 2.77 13.41
N ASP A 92 11.41 1.44 13.33
CA ASP A 92 12.01 0.65 12.25
C ASP A 92 11.34 0.93 10.88
N VAL A 93 10.00 0.87 10.81
CA VAL A 93 9.28 1.09 9.54
C VAL A 93 9.37 2.53 9.07
N THR A 94 9.36 3.50 9.98
CA THR A 94 9.49 4.92 9.63
C THR A 94 10.90 5.26 9.15
N ALA A 95 11.94 4.71 9.80
CA ALA A 95 13.32 4.83 9.33
C ALA A 95 13.51 4.18 7.95
N TYR A 96 12.95 2.98 7.73
CA TYR A 96 12.97 2.32 6.43
C TYR A 96 12.33 3.19 5.35
N LEU A 97 11.08 3.62 5.53
CA LEU A 97 10.35 4.44 4.57
C LEU A 97 11.05 5.77 4.27
N SER A 98 11.58 6.43 5.31
CA SER A 98 12.31 7.69 5.15
C SER A 98 13.61 7.54 4.34
N SER A 99 14.25 6.37 4.41
CA SER A 99 15.47 6.08 3.66
C SER A 99 15.27 5.95 2.14
N LEU A 100 14.03 5.74 1.67
CA LEU A 100 13.74 5.43 0.28
C LEU A 100 13.70 6.69 -0.61
N LYS A 101 14.74 6.87 -1.43
CA LYS A 101 14.88 8.01 -2.36
C LYS A 101 14.22 7.76 -3.72
N ILE A 102 12.95 7.39 -3.72
CA ILE A 102 12.24 7.02 -4.97
C ILE A 102 11.99 8.21 -5.91
N ALA A 103 11.88 9.43 -5.37
CA ALA A 103 11.61 10.65 -6.14
C ALA A 103 12.72 11.02 -7.14
N ARG A 104 13.91 10.40 -7.03
CA ARG A 104 15.01 10.59 -7.96
C ARG A 104 14.84 9.86 -9.29
N ASP A 105 13.93 8.90 -9.36
CA ASP A 105 13.71 8.06 -10.53
C ASP A 105 12.43 8.46 -11.24
N GLN A 106 12.53 8.78 -12.53
CA GLN A 106 11.43 9.22 -13.38
C GLN A 106 10.21 8.28 -13.35
N ARG A 107 10.41 6.98 -13.10
CA ARG A 107 9.33 5.99 -13.03
C ARG A 107 8.36 6.27 -11.88
N PHE A 108 8.81 6.95 -10.84
CA PHE A 108 7.99 7.34 -9.70
C PHE A 108 7.57 8.81 -9.78
N ASN A 109 7.71 9.49 -10.91
CA ASN A 109 7.20 10.85 -11.01
C ASN A 109 5.67 10.87 -10.83
N ILE A 110 5.17 11.78 -9.99
CA ILE A 110 3.75 11.96 -9.67
C ILE A 110 2.99 12.85 -10.67
N LEU A 111 3.57 13.25 -11.80
CA LEU A 111 2.90 14.01 -12.87
C LEU A 111 1.67 13.25 -13.42
N GLN A 112 0.59 13.29 -12.66
CA GLN A 112 -0.76 13.02 -13.09
C GLN A 112 -1.34 14.33 -13.60
N ILE A 113 -2.31 14.22 -14.50
CA ILE A 113 -3.02 15.34 -15.11
C ILE A 113 -3.82 16.03 -14.00
N VAL A 114 -3.19 16.95 -13.27
CA VAL A 114 -3.89 17.76 -12.26
C VAL A 114 -4.82 18.70 -12.98
N GLN A 115 -6.08 18.77 -12.55
CA GLN A 115 -7.06 19.73 -13.06
C GLN A 115 -6.74 21.14 -12.54
N GLY A 116 -5.62 21.73 -12.93
CA GLY A 116 -5.22 23.05 -12.44
C GLY A 116 -4.12 23.70 -13.27
N ASN A 117 -3.98 25.01 -13.12
CA ASN A 117 -2.94 25.80 -13.76
C ASN A 117 -1.77 26.01 -12.78
N PRO A 118 -0.60 25.36 -13.01
CA PRO A 118 0.54 25.47 -12.11
C PRO A 118 1.11 26.89 -12.03
N LYS A 119 0.89 27.76 -13.04
CA LYS A 119 1.33 29.16 -12.98
C LYS A 119 0.51 29.98 -11.98
N ASN A 120 -0.80 29.75 -11.95
CA ASN A 120 -1.67 30.40 -10.96
C ASN A 120 -1.36 29.86 -9.56
N GLY A 121 -1.15 28.56 -9.47
CA GLY A 121 -0.82 27.88 -8.21
C GLY A 121 0.51 28.31 -7.62
N GLU A 122 1.49 28.66 -8.45
CA GLU A 122 2.79 29.16 -7.99
C GLU A 122 2.64 30.43 -7.16
N GLU A 123 1.86 31.40 -7.62
CA GLU A 123 1.63 32.67 -6.89
C GLU A 123 1.02 32.40 -5.50
N LEU A 124 -0.09 31.65 -5.46
CA LEU A 124 -0.78 31.28 -4.22
C LEU A 124 0.13 30.49 -3.26
N TYR A 125 0.86 29.51 -3.78
CA TYR A 125 1.79 28.71 -2.98
C TYR A 125 2.91 29.58 -2.40
N MET A 126 3.46 30.47 -3.20
CA MET A 126 4.53 31.36 -2.78
C MET A 126 4.07 32.36 -1.75
N ASP A 127 2.83 32.84 -1.79
CA ASP A 127 2.34 33.80 -0.81
C ASP A 127 2.02 33.14 0.53
N ASP A 128 1.29 32.02 0.49
CA ASP A 128 0.65 31.49 1.69
C ASP A 128 1.32 30.22 2.23
N CYS A 129 1.90 29.39 1.36
CA CYS A 129 2.37 28.04 1.73
C CYS A 129 3.88 27.98 2.04
N LYS A 130 4.71 28.74 1.30
CA LYS A 130 6.19 28.63 1.35
C LYS A 130 6.80 28.84 2.73
N THR A 131 6.14 29.64 3.58
CA THR A 131 6.65 29.98 4.91
C THR A 131 6.78 28.73 5.79
N CYS A 132 5.85 27.79 5.64
CA CYS A 132 5.82 26.53 6.37
C CYS A 132 6.38 25.38 5.53
N HIS A 133 5.95 25.25 4.27
CA HIS A 133 6.30 24.12 3.41
C HIS A 133 7.59 24.30 2.59
N ALA A 134 8.28 25.42 2.76
CA ALA A 134 9.46 25.82 1.99
C ALA A 134 9.17 26.09 0.50
N GLN A 135 10.08 26.81 -0.15
CA GLN A 135 9.93 27.19 -1.57
C GLN A 135 9.99 25.98 -2.51
N ASP A 136 10.77 24.97 -2.14
CA ASP A 136 10.93 23.71 -2.85
C ASP A 136 9.91 22.64 -2.43
N GLY A 137 9.00 22.95 -1.51
CA GLY A 137 7.98 22.02 -1.05
C GLY A 137 8.50 20.86 -0.21
N LEU A 138 9.74 20.92 0.29
CA LEU A 138 10.32 19.87 1.12
C LEU A 138 9.93 19.96 2.60
N GLY A 139 9.16 20.98 2.99
CA GLY A 139 8.72 21.14 4.36
C GLY A 139 9.79 21.69 5.31
N LYS A 140 9.40 21.87 6.58
CA LYS A 140 10.24 22.35 7.67
C LYS A 140 9.88 21.62 8.95
N GLU A 141 10.79 20.77 9.43
CA GLU A 141 10.60 20.00 10.68
C GLU A 141 10.30 20.92 11.88
N LYS A 142 11.01 22.04 12.02
CA LYS A 142 10.77 23.02 13.11
C LYS A 142 9.39 23.68 13.09
N LYS A 143 8.62 23.46 12.03
CA LYS A 143 7.26 23.98 11.83
C LYS A 143 6.24 22.84 11.73
N ASP A 144 6.65 21.60 12.04
CA ASP A 144 5.86 20.38 11.84
C ASP A 144 5.22 20.28 10.45
N SER A 145 5.86 20.91 9.45
CA SER A 145 5.33 21.07 8.10
C SER A 145 5.95 20.01 7.20
N PRO A 146 5.20 19.01 6.74
CA PRO A 146 5.76 17.94 5.91
C PRO A 146 6.08 18.40 4.48
N PRO A 147 6.86 17.58 3.74
CA PRO A 147 6.99 17.75 2.30
C PRO A 147 5.63 17.65 1.60
N LEU A 148 5.41 18.56 0.65
CA LEU A 148 4.32 18.53 -0.32
C LEU A 148 4.84 18.10 -1.70
N ALA A 149 6.09 18.43 -2.02
CA ALA A 149 6.77 17.95 -3.22
C ALA A 149 6.81 16.41 -3.20
N GLY A 150 6.41 15.80 -4.32
CA GLY A 150 6.36 14.35 -4.48
C GLY A 150 5.16 13.66 -3.84
N GLN A 151 4.18 14.39 -3.30
CA GLN A 151 2.92 13.80 -2.85
C GLN A 151 1.83 13.86 -3.93
N HIS A 152 1.02 12.79 -4.02
CA HIS A 152 -0.07 12.70 -5.00
C HIS A 152 -1.09 13.84 -4.84
N PRO A 153 -1.36 14.62 -5.90
CA PRO A 153 -2.28 15.76 -5.86
C PRO A 153 -3.68 15.40 -5.37
N GLU A 154 -4.21 14.24 -5.74
CA GLU A 154 -5.56 13.82 -5.32
C GLU A 154 -5.63 13.58 -3.80
N TYR A 155 -4.56 13.02 -3.21
CA TYR A 155 -4.48 12.83 -1.76
C TYR A 155 -4.34 14.18 -1.03
N LEU A 156 -3.56 15.11 -1.57
CA LEU A 156 -3.44 16.46 -1.00
C LEU A 156 -4.76 17.22 -1.09
N PHE A 157 -5.45 17.15 -2.23
CA PHE A 157 -6.78 17.73 -2.41
C PHE A 157 -7.74 17.18 -1.36
N GLN A 158 -7.84 15.85 -1.23
CA GLN A 158 -8.70 15.23 -0.24
C GLN A 158 -8.31 15.64 1.20
N SER A 159 -7.02 15.79 1.49
CA SER A 159 -6.56 16.25 2.81
C SER A 159 -7.01 17.68 3.09
N ILE A 160 -6.90 18.58 2.12
CA ILE A 160 -7.36 19.97 2.22
C ILE A 160 -8.88 20.00 2.41
N GLN A 161 -9.66 19.19 1.69
CA GLN A 161 -11.10 19.09 1.91
C GLN A 161 -11.44 18.59 3.33
N MET A 162 -10.66 17.67 3.88
CA MET A 162 -10.83 17.21 5.27
C MET A 162 -10.47 18.30 6.29
N PHE A 163 -9.46 19.13 6.02
CA PHE A 163 -9.13 20.30 6.84
C PHE A 163 -10.27 21.33 6.82
N LYS A 164 -10.74 21.71 5.62
CA LYS A 164 -11.90 22.62 5.45
C LYS A 164 -13.15 22.12 6.17
N GLY A 165 -13.39 20.81 6.13
CA GLY A 165 -14.52 20.17 6.79
C GLY A 165 -14.33 19.90 8.29
N LYS A 166 -13.19 20.29 8.89
CA LYS A 166 -12.81 19.99 10.27
C LYS A 166 -12.84 18.50 10.64
N VAL A 167 -12.76 17.61 9.64
CA VAL A 167 -12.67 16.15 9.82
C VAL A 167 -11.24 15.74 10.21
N ARG A 168 -10.27 16.56 9.80
CA ARG A 168 -8.86 16.43 10.13
C ARG A 168 -8.37 17.78 10.62
N GLU A 169 -7.59 17.81 11.69
CA GLU A 169 -6.97 19.05 12.18
C GLU A 169 -5.77 19.43 11.30
N HIS A 170 -5.71 20.70 10.92
CA HIS A 170 -4.57 21.30 10.22
C HIS A 170 -3.68 22.03 11.24
N ALA A 171 -2.36 21.91 11.08
CA ALA A 171 -1.38 22.59 11.95
C ALA A 171 -1.55 22.35 13.47
N ASP A 172 -2.18 21.23 13.87
CA ASP A 172 -2.57 20.94 15.26
C ASP A 172 -3.45 22.03 15.90
N ASP A 173 -4.21 22.77 15.07
CA ASP A 173 -5.16 23.81 15.45
C ASP A 173 -6.59 23.41 15.00
N PRO A 174 -7.51 23.14 15.94
CA PRO A 174 -8.89 22.75 15.61
C PRO A 174 -9.73 23.92 15.04
N ASP A 175 -9.27 25.15 15.22
CA ASP A 175 -9.92 26.38 14.76
C ASP A 175 -9.24 26.97 13.51
N ASP A 176 -8.32 26.22 12.88
CA ASP A 176 -7.66 26.65 11.65
C ASP A 176 -8.68 26.92 10.52
N GLU A 177 -8.60 28.12 9.95
CA GLU A 177 -9.42 28.56 8.83
C GLU A 177 -8.58 28.76 7.54
N THR A 178 -7.33 28.29 7.52
CA THR A 178 -6.38 28.51 6.40
C THR A 178 -7.00 28.20 5.03
N PHE A 179 -7.85 27.17 4.95
CA PHE A 179 -8.41 26.71 3.68
C PHE A 179 -9.84 27.17 3.38
N THR A 180 -10.47 27.97 4.25
CA THR A 180 -11.88 28.39 4.05
C THR A 180 -12.04 29.29 2.84
N ASP A 181 -11.05 30.13 2.58
CA ASP A 181 -11.15 31.22 1.60
C ASP A 181 -10.76 30.78 0.18
N TYR A 182 -10.05 29.66 0.03
CA TYR A 182 -9.71 29.11 -1.27
C TYR A 182 -10.89 28.38 -1.92
N THR A 183 -11.14 28.69 -3.18
CA THR A 183 -11.98 27.90 -4.07
C THR A 183 -11.33 26.56 -4.39
N ASN A 184 -12.13 25.58 -4.82
CA ASN A 184 -11.58 24.29 -5.26
C ASN A 184 -10.61 24.44 -6.43
N GLN A 185 -10.81 25.44 -7.30
CA GLN A 185 -9.91 25.68 -8.44
C GLN A 185 -8.56 26.21 -7.98
N GLU A 186 -8.53 27.15 -7.02
CA GLU A 186 -7.27 27.65 -6.44
C GLU A 186 -6.51 26.54 -5.72
N VAL A 187 -7.21 25.66 -5.01
CA VAL A 187 -6.59 24.46 -4.42
C VAL A 187 -6.00 23.58 -5.50
N LEU A 188 -6.73 23.28 -6.56
CA LEU A 188 -6.21 22.45 -7.66
C LEU A 188 -5.02 23.10 -8.37
N ASP A 189 -5.03 24.43 -8.55
CA ASP A 189 -3.92 25.19 -9.12
C ASP A 189 -2.67 25.06 -8.23
N MET A 190 -2.79 25.27 -6.91
CA MET A 190 -1.69 25.09 -5.94
C MET A 190 -1.12 23.66 -5.96
N LEU A 191 -1.99 22.65 -6.05
CA LEU A 191 -1.56 21.24 -6.10
C LEU A 191 -0.92 20.88 -7.43
N ALA A 192 -1.38 21.49 -8.54
CA ALA A 192 -0.71 21.37 -9.84
C ALA A 192 0.71 21.94 -9.76
N PHE A 193 0.90 23.08 -9.11
CA PHE A 193 2.23 23.64 -8.86
C PHE A 193 3.08 22.74 -7.96
N ALA A 194 2.56 22.29 -6.82
CA ALA A 194 3.29 21.43 -5.88
C ALA A 194 3.76 20.11 -6.53
N ALA A 195 2.98 19.56 -7.47
CA ALA A 195 3.39 18.39 -8.24
C ALA A 195 4.65 18.63 -9.08
N THR A 196 4.80 19.84 -9.65
CA THR A 196 6.00 20.21 -10.43
C THR A 196 7.26 20.31 -9.58
N LEU A 197 7.13 20.50 -8.26
CA LEU A 197 8.28 20.54 -7.35
C LEU A 197 8.97 19.16 -7.26
N ASP A 198 8.24 18.05 -7.45
CA ASP A 198 8.82 16.69 -7.49
C ASP A 198 9.79 16.52 -8.67
N ASP A 199 9.54 17.18 -9.80
CA ASP A 199 10.39 17.08 -10.99
C ASP A 199 11.83 17.53 -10.72
N THR A 200 12.00 18.47 -9.79
CA THR A 200 13.33 18.96 -9.38
C THR A 200 14.16 17.91 -8.63
N LEU A 201 13.51 16.86 -8.11
CA LEU A 201 14.16 15.77 -7.40
C LEU A 201 14.68 14.68 -8.35
N ILE A 202 14.18 14.64 -9.59
CA ILE A 202 14.52 13.63 -10.58
C ILE A 202 15.96 13.81 -11.06
N VAL A 203 16.73 12.72 -11.03
CA VAL A 203 18.10 12.68 -11.54
C VAL A 203 18.09 11.90 -12.87
N PRO A 204 18.41 12.54 -14.02
CA PRO A 204 18.38 11.87 -15.31
C PRO A 204 19.24 10.61 -15.35
N GLY A 205 18.62 9.47 -15.66
CA GLY A 205 19.29 8.17 -15.75
C GLY A 205 19.49 7.44 -14.41
N GLU A 206 19.18 8.07 -13.28
CA GLU A 206 19.17 7.39 -11.98
C GLU A 206 17.99 6.40 -11.93
N ARG A 207 18.26 5.21 -11.41
CA ARG A 207 17.23 4.21 -11.15
C ARG A 207 17.23 3.89 -9.68
N PHE A 208 16.06 4.03 -9.06
CA PHE A 208 15.87 3.59 -7.69
C PHE A 208 16.15 2.09 -7.61
N MET A 209 17.13 1.75 -6.77
CA MET A 209 17.42 0.39 -6.37
C MET A 209 17.04 0.25 -4.90
N PRO A 210 16.15 -0.69 -4.53
CA PRO A 210 15.82 -0.90 -3.13
C PRO A 210 17.09 -1.23 -2.33
N PRO A 211 17.25 -0.68 -1.12
CA PRO A 211 18.41 -0.98 -0.30
C PRO A 211 18.48 -2.49 -0.06
N ARG A 212 19.67 -3.10 -0.24
CA ARG A 212 19.88 -4.51 0.11
C ARG A 212 20.06 -4.63 1.61
N LEU A 213 18.94 -4.67 2.33
CA LEU A 213 18.93 -4.79 3.78
C LEU A 213 19.14 -6.28 4.12
N MET A 214 20.40 -6.65 4.36
CA MET A 214 20.67 -7.94 5.00
C MET A 214 20.17 -7.84 6.43
N ALA A 215 19.30 -8.78 6.83
CA ALA A 215 18.79 -8.84 8.19
C ALA A 215 19.96 -8.80 9.19
N ALA A 216 20.13 -7.66 9.86
CA ALA A 216 21.22 -7.44 10.81
C ALA A 216 21.03 -8.29 12.08
N ARG A 217 19.84 -8.88 12.26
CA ARG A 217 19.54 -9.88 13.27
C ARG A 217 19.17 -11.21 12.60
N PRO A 218 19.82 -12.34 12.95
CA PRO A 218 19.21 -13.63 12.67
C PRO A 218 17.83 -13.67 13.35
N PRO A 219 16.77 -14.08 12.65
CA PRO A 219 15.49 -14.33 13.31
C PRO A 219 15.71 -15.32 14.44
N GLU A 220 15.04 -15.12 15.58
CA GLU A 220 15.10 -16.08 16.69
C GLU A 220 14.87 -17.50 16.17
N PRO A 221 15.58 -18.52 16.70
CA PRO A 221 15.53 -19.85 16.12
C PRO A 221 14.12 -20.43 16.21
N MET A 222 13.51 -20.67 15.06
CA MET A 222 12.34 -21.55 14.97
C MET A 222 12.71 -22.95 15.48
N PRO A 223 11.78 -23.64 16.17
CA PRO A 223 12.00 -25.02 16.59
C PRO A 223 12.32 -25.94 15.40
N PRO A 224 13.16 -26.96 15.60
CA PRO A 224 13.80 -27.68 14.49
C PRO A 224 12.77 -28.48 13.69
N ARG A 225 12.73 -28.22 12.39
CA ARG A 225 11.94 -29.00 11.42
C ARG A 225 12.74 -30.24 10.97
N PRO A 226 12.12 -31.44 10.89
CA PRO A 226 12.81 -32.66 10.48
C PRO A 226 13.35 -32.60 9.03
N ALA A 227 14.44 -33.33 8.79
CA ALA A 227 15.26 -33.33 7.57
C ALA A 227 14.78 -34.40 6.54
N PRO A 228 15.34 -34.48 5.30
CA PRO A 228 14.63 -34.15 4.06
C PRO A 228 14.53 -35.30 3.04
N GLY A 229 13.55 -35.21 2.12
CA GLY A 229 13.47 -36.05 0.92
C GLY A 229 13.03 -35.26 -0.31
N GLY A 230 14.03 -34.79 -1.08
CA GLY A 230 14.01 -34.42 -2.51
C GLY A 230 12.83 -33.61 -3.10
N GLY A 231 13.07 -32.31 -3.38
CA GLY A 231 12.29 -31.55 -4.36
C GLY A 231 12.11 -30.07 -4.02
N LEU A 232 12.88 -29.21 -4.70
CA LEU A 232 12.86 -27.74 -4.79
C LEU A 232 12.04 -26.94 -3.74
N ARG A 233 12.73 -26.20 -2.87
CA ARG A 233 12.14 -25.22 -1.94
C ARG A 233 12.10 -23.83 -2.57
N ILE A 234 10.90 -23.33 -2.88
CA ILE A 234 10.64 -21.90 -3.12
C ILE A 234 10.05 -21.34 -1.83
N THR A 235 10.84 -20.53 -1.12
CA THR A 235 10.49 -19.98 0.19
C THR A 235 9.70 -18.68 0.05
N ASP A 236 8.41 -18.79 0.40
CA ASP A 236 7.41 -17.76 0.67
C ASP A 236 6.43 -17.38 -0.47
N ILE A 237 5.55 -18.34 -0.80
CA ILE A 237 4.45 -18.22 -1.79
C ILE A 237 3.36 -17.20 -1.38
N THR A 238 3.30 -16.79 -0.11
CA THR A 238 2.22 -15.94 0.42
C THR A 238 2.27 -14.51 -0.13
N GLN A 239 3.43 -14.02 -0.58
CA GLN A 239 3.58 -12.71 -1.24
C GLN A 239 3.15 -12.75 -2.72
N THR A 240 3.13 -13.94 -3.32
CA THR A 240 2.72 -14.16 -4.72
C THR A 240 1.22 -14.44 -4.86
N VAL A 241 0.46 -14.45 -3.75
CA VAL A 241 -0.94 -14.86 -3.71
C VAL A 241 -1.75 -13.83 -2.93
N ALA A 242 -2.82 -13.31 -3.55
CA ALA A 242 -3.87 -12.60 -2.82
C ALA A 242 -4.87 -13.64 -2.29
N GLN A 243 -5.25 -13.53 -1.02
CA GLN A 243 -6.17 -14.46 -0.37
C GLN A 243 -7.21 -13.70 0.47
N MET A 244 -8.46 -14.16 0.43
CA MET A 244 -9.57 -13.60 1.21
C MET A 244 -10.40 -14.73 1.81
N GLU A 245 -10.58 -14.71 3.13
CA GLU A 245 -11.51 -15.61 3.83
C GLU A 245 -12.95 -15.18 3.51
N LEU A 246 -13.84 -16.14 3.27
CA LEU A 246 -15.27 -15.85 3.16
C LEU A 246 -15.82 -15.38 4.52
N LYS A 247 -16.70 -14.39 4.50
CA LYS A 247 -17.40 -13.92 5.69
C LYS A 247 -18.25 -15.05 6.29
N PRO A 248 -18.33 -15.15 7.63
CA PRO A 248 -19.18 -16.15 8.28
C PRO A 248 -20.63 -16.10 7.76
N GLY A 249 -21.13 -17.25 7.31
CA GLY A 249 -22.49 -17.40 6.77
C GLY A 249 -22.62 -17.25 5.25
N VAL A 250 -21.57 -16.82 4.54
CA VAL A 250 -21.54 -16.81 3.07
C VAL A 250 -21.30 -18.25 2.58
N THR A 251 -22.22 -18.77 1.77
CA THR A 251 -22.08 -20.09 1.16
C THR A 251 -21.15 -20.05 -0.05
N ARG A 252 -20.72 -21.23 -0.53
CA ARG A 252 -19.93 -21.33 -1.77
C ARG A 252 -20.71 -20.79 -2.95
N GLU A 253 -21.99 -21.10 -2.99
CA GLU A 253 -22.92 -20.68 -4.03
C GLU A 253 -23.09 -19.16 -4.01
N ASP A 254 -23.26 -18.55 -2.84
CA ASP A 254 -23.33 -17.09 -2.68
C ASP A 254 -22.05 -16.41 -3.18
N ALA A 255 -20.89 -16.92 -2.77
CA ALA A 255 -19.60 -16.40 -3.20
C ALA A 255 -19.43 -16.46 -4.72
N VAL A 256 -19.83 -17.58 -5.34
CA VAL A 256 -19.73 -17.76 -6.79
C VAL A 256 -20.69 -16.82 -7.51
N GLN A 257 -21.95 -16.71 -7.07
CA GLN A 257 -22.92 -15.81 -7.70
C GLN A 257 -22.49 -14.34 -7.57
N ALA A 258 -21.96 -13.93 -6.42
CA ALA A 258 -21.45 -12.59 -6.20
C ALA A 258 -20.24 -12.28 -7.10
N MET A 259 -19.29 -13.22 -7.22
CA MET A 259 -18.16 -13.10 -8.15
C MET A 259 -18.64 -12.92 -9.60
N LEU A 260 -19.61 -13.73 -10.03
CA LEU A 260 -20.14 -13.68 -11.40
C LEU A 260 -20.89 -12.37 -11.66
N SER A 261 -21.70 -11.91 -10.72
CA SER A 261 -22.40 -10.62 -10.79
C SER A 261 -21.41 -9.47 -10.94
N LYS A 262 -20.41 -9.41 -10.06
CA LYS A 262 -19.37 -8.38 -10.10
C LYS A 262 -18.54 -8.44 -11.39
N ALA A 263 -18.23 -9.63 -11.88
CA ALA A 263 -17.51 -9.79 -13.14
C ALA A 263 -18.29 -9.20 -14.32
N VAL A 264 -19.61 -9.41 -14.38
CA VAL A 264 -20.48 -8.82 -15.41
C VAL A 264 -20.47 -7.30 -15.35
N GLU A 265 -20.60 -6.71 -14.15
CA GLU A 265 -20.51 -5.25 -13.95
C GLU A 265 -19.18 -4.68 -14.46
N LEU A 266 -18.08 -5.37 -14.21
CA LEU A 266 -16.73 -4.98 -14.62
C LEU A 266 -16.39 -5.33 -16.08
N ASN A 267 -17.36 -5.84 -16.84
CA ASN A 267 -17.18 -6.30 -18.22
C ASN A 267 -16.08 -7.38 -18.36
N LEU A 268 -15.99 -8.26 -17.35
CA LEU A 268 -15.18 -9.47 -17.35
C LEU A 268 -16.10 -10.69 -17.57
N LYS A 269 -15.82 -11.47 -18.60
CA LYS A 269 -16.59 -12.69 -18.87
C LYS A 269 -16.00 -13.87 -18.11
N LEU A 270 -16.84 -14.73 -17.56
CA LEU A 270 -16.43 -16.08 -17.18
C LEU A 270 -16.11 -16.85 -18.47
N VAL A 271 -14.85 -17.19 -18.66
CA VAL A 271 -14.36 -17.92 -19.86
C VAL A 271 -14.07 -19.39 -19.57
N GLY A 272 -14.11 -19.80 -18.30
CA GLY A 272 -14.01 -21.19 -17.91
C GLY A 272 -14.19 -21.39 -16.41
N SER A 273 -14.57 -22.61 -16.04
CA SER A 273 -14.59 -23.06 -14.65
C SER A 273 -14.10 -24.51 -14.56
N GLN A 274 -13.52 -24.88 -13.43
CA GLN A 274 -13.06 -26.23 -13.13
C GLN A 274 -13.50 -26.59 -11.71
N GLU A 275 -14.48 -27.47 -11.58
CA GLU A 275 -14.98 -27.99 -10.29
C GLU A 275 -14.17 -29.23 -9.89
N VAL A 276 -12.93 -29.01 -9.44
CA VAL A 276 -11.96 -30.10 -9.19
C VAL A 276 -12.45 -31.07 -8.13
N SER A 277 -13.02 -30.56 -7.03
CA SER A 277 -13.52 -31.44 -5.96
C SER A 277 -14.65 -32.34 -6.42
N LYS A 278 -15.59 -31.81 -7.21
CA LYS A 278 -16.70 -32.59 -7.78
C LYS A 278 -16.23 -33.68 -8.75
N GLU A 279 -15.22 -33.38 -9.57
CA GLU A 279 -14.61 -34.37 -10.46
C GLU A 279 -13.95 -35.50 -9.66
N LEU A 280 -13.24 -35.16 -8.58
CA LEU A 280 -12.59 -36.15 -7.71
C LEU A 280 -13.60 -36.99 -6.91
N GLU A 281 -14.67 -36.36 -6.40
CA GLU A 281 -15.78 -37.04 -5.74
C GLU A 281 -16.44 -38.07 -6.67
N SER A 282 -16.63 -37.74 -7.96
CA SER A 282 -17.17 -38.67 -8.95
C SER A 282 -16.31 -39.93 -9.18
N ARG A 283 -15.03 -39.86 -8.77
CA ARG A 283 -14.04 -40.94 -8.86
C ARG A 283 -13.81 -41.62 -7.51
N GLY A 284 -14.57 -41.27 -6.48
CA GLY A 284 -14.45 -41.82 -5.13
C GLY A 284 -13.21 -41.34 -4.37
N VAL A 285 -12.65 -40.19 -4.75
CA VAL A 285 -11.48 -39.58 -4.08
C VAL A 285 -11.97 -38.46 -3.17
N GLU A 286 -11.75 -38.61 -1.86
CA GLU A 286 -12.02 -37.55 -0.88
C GLU A 286 -11.02 -36.39 -1.03
N THR A 287 -11.53 -35.16 -1.04
CA THR A 287 -10.73 -33.94 -1.14
C THR A 287 -11.47 -32.78 -0.49
N PRO A 288 -10.78 -31.82 0.13
CA PRO A 288 -11.37 -30.52 0.45
C PRO A 288 -11.94 -29.86 -0.81
N PHE A 289 -12.94 -28.98 -0.64
CA PHE A 289 -13.54 -28.27 -1.75
C PHE A 289 -12.48 -27.48 -2.54
N LEU A 290 -12.53 -27.59 -3.86
CA LEU A 290 -11.68 -26.83 -4.78
C LEU A 290 -12.42 -26.59 -6.09
N ALA A 291 -12.60 -25.32 -6.41
CA ALA A 291 -13.04 -24.87 -7.73
C ALA A 291 -12.16 -23.72 -8.23
N ILE A 292 -11.93 -23.65 -9.55
CA ILE A 292 -11.18 -22.57 -10.19
C ILE A 292 -12.08 -21.87 -11.21
N TYR A 293 -12.15 -20.55 -11.13
CA TYR A 293 -12.93 -19.70 -12.02
C TYR A 293 -11.99 -18.82 -12.85
N GLN A 294 -12.27 -18.71 -14.14
CA GLN A 294 -11.45 -18.01 -15.10
C GLN A 294 -12.20 -16.84 -15.71
N PHE A 295 -11.63 -15.64 -15.60
CA PHE A 295 -12.23 -14.39 -16.06
C PHE A 295 -11.35 -13.70 -17.11
N CYS A 296 -11.97 -13.10 -18.12
CA CYS A 296 -11.25 -12.39 -19.17
C CYS A 296 -12.08 -11.27 -19.80
N ASN A 297 -11.42 -10.15 -20.08
CA ASN A 297 -11.93 -9.12 -20.98
C ASN A 297 -11.20 -9.26 -22.34
N PRO A 298 -11.91 -9.46 -23.45
CA PRO A 298 -11.29 -9.72 -24.75
C PRO A 298 -10.50 -8.53 -25.29
N MET A 299 -10.87 -7.29 -24.95
CA MET A 299 -10.14 -6.08 -25.37
C MET A 299 -8.84 -5.91 -24.59
N ASP A 300 -8.87 -6.21 -23.29
CA ASP A 300 -7.66 -6.23 -22.47
C ASP A 300 -6.72 -7.34 -22.94
N ALA A 301 -7.25 -8.53 -23.20
CA ALA A 301 -6.46 -9.65 -23.71
C ALA A 301 -5.79 -9.33 -25.05
N ARG A 302 -6.53 -8.70 -25.98
CA ARG A 302 -5.99 -8.20 -27.25
C ARG A 302 -4.88 -7.18 -27.01
N THR A 303 -5.10 -6.22 -26.12
CA THR A 303 -4.12 -5.16 -25.80
C THR A 303 -2.83 -5.76 -25.26
N MET A 304 -2.92 -6.74 -24.35
CA MET A 304 -1.76 -7.43 -23.80
C MET A 304 -1.01 -8.19 -24.91
N ILE A 305 -1.69 -9.06 -25.67
CA ILE A 305 -1.05 -9.91 -26.70
C ILE A 305 -0.38 -9.09 -27.80
N ILE A 306 -1.00 -7.99 -28.26
CA ILE A 306 -0.43 -7.14 -29.33
C ILE A 306 0.90 -6.53 -28.90
N ASN A 307 1.04 -6.18 -27.62
CA ASN A 307 2.29 -5.63 -27.10
C ASN A 307 3.35 -6.72 -26.88
N ASN A 308 2.97 -7.87 -26.33
CA ASN A 308 3.85 -9.03 -26.26
C ASN A 308 3.05 -10.34 -26.17
N PRO A 309 3.23 -11.30 -27.09
CA PRO A 309 2.55 -12.60 -27.03
C PRO A 309 2.79 -13.39 -25.74
N ILE A 310 3.86 -13.12 -24.99
CA ILE A 310 4.14 -13.78 -23.70
C ILE A 310 2.99 -13.63 -22.70
N PHE A 311 2.20 -12.56 -22.80
CA PHE A 311 1.07 -12.32 -21.91
C PHE A 311 -0.05 -13.34 -22.08
N ALA A 312 -0.12 -14.05 -23.22
CA ALA A 312 -1.05 -15.18 -23.40
C ALA A 312 -0.91 -16.24 -22.30
N SER A 313 0.29 -16.44 -21.76
CA SER A 313 0.57 -17.40 -20.68
C SER A 313 -0.01 -16.99 -19.31
N TYR A 314 -0.38 -15.71 -19.16
CA TYR A 314 -0.94 -15.16 -17.93
C TYR A 314 -2.46 -15.00 -18.00
N MET A 315 -3.06 -15.33 -19.16
CA MET A 315 -4.49 -15.24 -19.41
C MET A 315 -5.10 -16.63 -19.54
N PRO A 316 -6.35 -16.84 -19.11
CA PRO A 316 -7.22 -15.89 -18.40
C PRO A 316 -6.83 -15.69 -16.93
N CYS A 317 -7.37 -14.65 -16.29
CA CYS A 317 -7.18 -14.41 -14.86
C CYS A 317 -7.93 -15.48 -14.06
N ARG A 318 -7.33 -15.99 -12.97
CA ARG A 318 -7.83 -17.14 -12.21
C ARG A 318 -8.10 -16.78 -10.75
N ILE A 319 -9.27 -17.16 -10.25
CA ILE A 319 -9.60 -17.16 -8.81
C ILE A 319 -9.95 -18.61 -8.42
N SER A 320 -9.27 -19.13 -7.41
CA SER A 320 -9.59 -20.42 -6.78
C SER A 320 -10.47 -20.19 -5.56
N LEU A 321 -11.55 -20.95 -5.43
CA LEU A 321 -12.31 -21.09 -4.18
C LEU A 321 -11.89 -22.43 -3.55
N VAL A 322 -11.27 -22.37 -2.39
CA VAL A 322 -10.65 -23.53 -1.73
C VAL A 322 -11.06 -23.62 -0.27
N GLU A 323 -11.24 -24.84 0.22
CA GLU A 323 -11.42 -25.14 1.63
C GLU A 323 -10.09 -25.54 2.26
N ASP A 324 -9.75 -24.92 3.40
CA ASP A 324 -8.55 -25.27 4.16
C ASP A 324 -8.77 -26.48 5.08
N ALA A 325 -7.70 -26.93 5.75
CA ALA A 325 -7.77 -28.07 6.66
C ALA A 325 -8.63 -27.83 7.91
N GLN A 326 -9.08 -26.60 8.17
CA GLN A 326 -9.97 -26.22 9.26
C GLN A 326 -11.43 -26.07 8.79
N GLY A 327 -11.71 -26.33 7.50
CA GLY A 327 -13.04 -26.18 6.91
C GLY A 327 -13.40 -24.74 6.55
N LYS A 328 -12.45 -23.80 6.60
CA LYS A 328 -12.71 -22.41 6.16
C LYS A 328 -12.57 -22.29 4.67
N LEU A 329 -13.40 -21.44 4.08
CA LEU A 329 -13.40 -21.15 2.65
C LEU A 329 -12.58 -19.91 2.34
N TRP A 330 -11.76 -20.01 1.30
CA TRP A 330 -10.86 -18.97 0.85
C TRP A 330 -10.99 -18.73 -0.64
N LEU A 331 -10.98 -17.47 -1.05
CA LEU A 331 -10.69 -17.07 -2.42
C LEU A 331 -9.19 -16.79 -2.53
N MET A 332 -8.55 -17.34 -3.55
CA MET A 332 -7.12 -17.17 -3.80
C MET A 332 -6.84 -16.86 -5.27
N MET A 333 -5.96 -15.91 -5.53
CA MET A 333 -5.44 -15.65 -6.88
C MET A 333 -3.96 -15.32 -6.84
N LEU A 334 -3.27 -15.44 -7.97
CA LEU A 334 -1.91 -14.91 -8.08
C LEU A 334 -1.95 -13.38 -7.93
N ASN A 335 -1.09 -12.86 -7.08
CA ASN A 335 -0.91 -11.43 -6.90
C ASN A 335 -0.24 -10.84 -8.15
N LEU A 336 -1.03 -10.11 -8.96
CA LEU A 336 -0.53 -9.51 -10.19
C LEU A 336 0.36 -8.29 -9.94
N ASP A 337 0.40 -7.74 -8.72
CA ASP A 337 1.29 -6.61 -8.39
C ASP A 337 2.76 -6.97 -8.61
N MET A 338 3.14 -8.23 -8.39
CA MET A 338 4.50 -8.67 -8.70
C MET A 338 4.81 -8.66 -10.20
N LEU A 339 3.83 -9.02 -11.04
CA LEU A 339 3.97 -8.97 -12.49
C LEU A 339 3.99 -7.51 -12.96
N ILE A 340 3.08 -6.68 -12.46
CA ILE A 340 2.96 -5.23 -12.73
C ILE A 340 4.24 -4.48 -12.43
N ASN A 341 4.86 -4.79 -11.29
CA ASN A 341 6.08 -4.12 -10.84
C ASN A 341 7.37 -4.77 -11.40
N SER A 342 7.26 -5.80 -12.23
CA SER A 342 8.40 -6.41 -12.91
C SER A 342 8.76 -5.66 -14.19
N GLN A 343 9.99 -5.83 -14.69
CA GLN A 343 10.44 -5.25 -15.96
C GLN A 343 9.74 -5.85 -17.20
N LEU A 344 8.79 -6.78 -17.00
CA LEU A 344 8.13 -7.50 -18.08
C LEU A 344 7.03 -6.68 -18.77
N LEU A 345 6.48 -5.65 -18.12
CA LEU A 345 5.37 -4.87 -18.65
C LEU A 345 5.85 -3.53 -19.22
N PRO A 346 5.72 -3.32 -20.54
CA PRO A 346 5.88 -2.00 -21.14
C PRO A 346 4.91 -0.97 -20.54
N PRO A 347 5.29 0.32 -20.45
CA PRO A 347 4.44 1.38 -19.88
C PRO A 347 3.02 1.43 -20.46
N GLU A 348 2.88 1.12 -21.75
CA GLU A 348 1.60 1.10 -22.47
C GLU A 348 0.62 0.02 -22.00
N VAL A 349 1.09 -1.06 -21.35
CA VAL A 349 0.24 -2.13 -20.82
C VAL A 349 0.12 -2.13 -19.30
N VAL A 350 0.99 -1.39 -18.58
CA VAL A 350 0.96 -1.28 -17.11
C VAL A 350 -0.41 -0.80 -16.62
N ALA A 351 -0.99 0.23 -17.27
CA ALA A 351 -2.31 0.74 -16.91
C ALA A 351 -3.43 -0.32 -17.07
N THR A 352 -3.33 -1.15 -18.11
CA THR A 352 -4.26 -2.26 -18.34
C THR A 352 -4.08 -3.36 -17.30
N ALA A 353 -2.83 -3.73 -16.98
CA ALA A 353 -2.53 -4.72 -15.96
C ALA A 353 -2.99 -4.28 -14.55
N ILE A 354 -2.79 -3.01 -14.18
CA ILE A 354 -3.28 -2.44 -12.92
C ILE A 354 -4.81 -2.49 -12.85
N ARG A 355 -5.49 -2.07 -13.93
CA ARG A 355 -6.95 -2.12 -14.02
C ARG A 355 -7.45 -3.56 -13.85
N VAL A 356 -6.89 -4.52 -14.58
CA VAL A 356 -7.28 -5.93 -14.50
C VAL A 356 -7.04 -6.49 -13.09
N ASN A 357 -5.91 -6.17 -12.46
CA ASN A 357 -5.65 -6.60 -11.08
C ASN A 357 -6.71 -6.06 -10.10
N GLN A 358 -7.06 -4.78 -10.23
CA GLN A 358 -8.12 -4.19 -9.39
C GLN A 358 -9.46 -4.88 -9.63
N GLN A 359 -9.86 -5.10 -10.88
CA GLN A 359 -11.13 -5.75 -11.20
C GLN A 359 -11.19 -7.18 -10.64
N MET A 360 -10.08 -7.92 -10.69
CA MET A 360 -10.00 -9.25 -10.10
C MET A 360 -10.11 -9.23 -8.57
N LEU A 361 -9.49 -8.24 -7.91
CA LEU A 361 -9.65 -8.03 -6.46
C LEU A 361 -11.10 -7.65 -6.11
N ASP A 362 -11.76 -6.81 -6.90
CA ASP A 362 -13.17 -6.43 -6.68
C ASP A 362 -14.10 -7.65 -6.79
N ILE A 363 -13.84 -8.54 -7.76
CA ILE A 363 -14.53 -9.84 -7.87
C ILE A 363 -14.30 -10.67 -6.61
N MET A 364 -13.06 -10.77 -6.12
CA MET A 364 -12.76 -11.50 -4.89
C MET A 364 -13.46 -10.90 -3.67
N VAL A 365 -13.53 -9.57 -3.54
CA VAL A 365 -14.24 -8.91 -2.44
C VAL A 365 -15.72 -9.28 -2.48
N ALA A 366 -16.38 -9.15 -3.64
CA ALA A 366 -17.77 -9.53 -3.81
C ALA A 366 -18.01 -11.00 -3.42
N GLY A 367 -17.13 -11.90 -3.85
CA GLY A 367 -17.19 -13.32 -3.48
C GLY A 367 -16.98 -13.57 -1.98
N ALA A 368 -16.03 -12.88 -1.36
CA ALA A 368 -15.73 -13.05 0.07
C ALA A 368 -16.84 -12.48 0.97
N THR A 369 -17.51 -11.40 0.56
CA THR A 369 -18.60 -10.78 1.32
C THR A 369 -19.98 -11.36 1.02
N GLY A 370 -20.16 -11.97 -0.16
CA GLY A 370 -21.47 -12.39 -0.68
C GLY A 370 -22.36 -11.23 -1.13
N GLU A 371 -21.79 -10.04 -1.34
CA GLU A 371 -22.54 -8.83 -1.74
C GLU A 371 -22.63 -8.74 -3.28
N PHE A 372 -23.83 -8.42 -3.77
CA PHE A 372 -24.18 -8.36 -5.20
C PHE A 372 -24.11 -6.95 -5.79
#